data_AF-A0A916ZGI7-F1
#
_entry.id   AF-A0A916ZGI7-F1
#
_cell.length_a   1.000
_cell.length_b   1.000
_cell.length_c   1.000
_cell.angle_alpha   90.00
_cell.angle_beta   90.00
_cell.angle_gamma   90.00
#
_symmetry.space_group_name_H-M   'P 1'
#
loop_
_entity.id
_entity.type
_entity.pdbx_description
1 polymer ?
#
loop_
_entity_poly.entity_id
_entity_poly.type
_entity_poly.pdbx_seq_one_letter_code
_entity_poly.pdbx_strand_id
1 'polypeptide(L)'
;MAGQVKASPHFIRLCNQFSSILGGTEHEITKGPVCFVTRNRVINASILGRRTTSPLVRYQLFSFESLNSSGRALCLGETALFQNQANRLLSNLRKNGITVTALHNHWLFENPRLMYIHWESIDNPIAFARKVKRSIAFLG
;
A
#
# COMPACT_ATOMS: atom_id res chain seq x y z
N MET A 1 -9.85 14.04 -21.05
CA MET A 1 -8.41 13.76 -20.94
C MET A 1 -7.91 14.47 -19.68
N ALA A 2 -7.59 13.72 -18.62
CA ALA A 2 -7.07 14.32 -17.39
C ALA A 2 -5.74 15.00 -17.70
N GLY A 3 -5.65 16.32 -17.49
CA GLY A 3 -4.44 17.09 -17.76
C GLY A 3 -3.28 16.53 -16.95
N GLN A 4 -2.11 16.35 -17.58
CA GLN A 4 -0.89 15.91 -16.90
C GLN A 4 -0.66 16.78 -15.67
N VAL A 5 -0.71 16.16 -14.49
CA VAL A 5 -0.36 16.80 -13.24
C VAL A 5 1.09 17.29 -13.34
N LYS A 6 1.31 18.59 -13.14
CA LYS A 6 2.67 19.16 -13.12
C LYS A 6 3.39 18.69 -11.85
N ALA A 7 4.21 17.64 -11.97
CA ALA A 7 5.13 17.20 -10.94
C ALA A 7 6.59 17.43 -11.38
N SER A 8 7.50 17.65 -10.43
CA SER A 8 8.92 17.86 -10.77
C SER A 8 9.54 16.57 -11.34
N PRO A 9 10.56 16.66 -12.23
CA PRO A 9 11.26 15.48 -12.72
C PRO A 9 11.85 14.61 -11.60
N HIS A 10 12.26 15.23 -10.49
CA HIS A 10 12.71 14.52 -9.29
C HIS A 10 11.59 13.69 -8.67
N PHE A 11 10.40 14.27 -8.46
CA PHE A 11 9.26 13.57 -7.88
C PHE A 11 8.81 12.40 -8.76
N ILE A 12 8.80 12.58 -10.09
CA ILE A 12 8.46 11.53 -11.05
C ILE A 12 9.44 10.35 -10.92
N ARG A 13 10.76 10.60 -10.90
CA ARG A 13 11.76 9.55 -10.70
C ARG A 13 11.58 8.82 -9.37
N LEU A 14 11.29 9.56 -8.30
CA LEU A 14 11.06 8.99 -6.98
C LEU A 14 9.82 8.08 -6.98
N CYS A 15 8.74 8.51 -7.63
CA CYS A 15 7.51 7.72 -7.76
C CYS A 15 7.75 6.41 -8.54
N ASN A 16 8.50 6.49 -9.64
CA ASN A 16 8.87 5.31 -10.42
C ASN A 16 9.70 4.30 -9.59
N GLN A 17 10.68 4.79 -8.82
CA GLN A 17 11.49 3.95 -7.93
C GLN A 17 10.66 3.35 -6.79
N PHE A 18 9.81 4.15 -6.17
CA PHE A 18 8.88 3.73 -5.13
C PHE A 18 7.99 2.58 -5.61
N SER A 19 7.37 2.77 -6.79
CA SER A 19 6.55 1.75 -7.45
C SER A 19 7.33 0.47 -7.75
N SER A 20 8.53 0.59 -8.33
CA SER A 20 9.40 -0.54 -8.65
C SER A 20 9.77 -1.38 -7.42
N ILE A 21 10.14 -0.74 -6.30
CA ILE A 21 10.51 -1.44 -5.06
C ILE A 21 9.33 -2.22 -4.48
N LEU A 22 8.14 -1.62 -4.49
CA LEU A 22 6.94 -2.26 -3.97
C LEU A 22 6.48 -3.41 -4.88
N GLY A 23 6.89 -3.41 -6.16
CA GLY A 23 6.37 -4.30 -7.18
C GLY A 23 4.99 -3.85 -7.63
N GLY A 24 4.82 -2.54 -7.79
CA GLY A 24 3.59 -1.92 -8.28
C GLY A 24 3.28 -2.36 -9.70
N THR A 25 2.00 -2.64 -9.96
CA THR A 25 1.48 -2.95 -11.29
C THR A 25 1.07 -1.69 -12.02
N GLU A 26 0.55 -0.70 -11.28
CA GLU A 26 0.16 0.60 -11.81
C GLU A 26 0.56 1.67 -10.80
N HIS A 27 0.80 2.88 -11.29
CA HIS A 27 1.00 4.04 -10.43
C HIS A 27 0.59 5.31 -11.16
N GLU A 28 0.18 6.31 -10.38
CA GLU A 28 -0.20 7.63 -10.88
C GLU A 28 0.30 8.73 -9.96
N ILE A 29 0.38 9.95 -10.49
CA ILE A 29 0.69 11.15 -9.71
C ILE A 29 -0.52 12.08 -9.77
N THR A 30 -1.14 12.33 -8.62
CA THR A 30 -2.32 13.19 -8.49
C THR A 30 -1.93 14.59 -8.01
N LYS A 31 -2.86 15.55 -8.05
CA LYS A 31 -2.63 16.94 -7.63
C LYS A 31 -2.28 16.99 -6.13
N GLY A 32 -1.14 17.59 -5.78
CA GLY A 32 -0.69 17.65 -4.38
C GLY A 32 0.83 17.61 -4.16
N PRO A 33 1.65 17.31 -5.18
CA PRO A 33 1.71 15.99 -5.82
C PRO A 33 1.63 14.81 -4.81
N VAL A 34 0.89 13.76 -5.17
CA VAL A 34 0.88 12.47 -4.44
C VAL A 34 1.23 11.37 -5.41
N CYS A 35 2.23 10.54 -5.10
CA CYS A 35 2.50 9.31 -5.82
C CYS A 35 1.61 8.21 -5.24
N PHE A 36 0.75 7.62 -6.05
CA PHE A 36 -0.12 6.52 -5.65
C PHE A 36 0.26 5.26 -6.44
N VAL A 37 0.50 4.16 -5.75
CA VAL A 37 0.93 2.89 -6.33
C VAL A 37 -0.03 1.79 -5.93
N THR A 38 -0.44 1.00 -6.91
CA THR A 38 -1.20 -0.23 -6.69
C THR A 38 -0.31 -1.43 -6.98
N ARG A 39 -0.42 -2.46 -6.12
CA ARG A 39 0.14 -3.79 -6.38
C ARG A 39 -0.98 -4.82 -6.35
N ASN A 40 -1.20 -5.49 -7.47
CA ASN A 40 -2.19 -6.57 -7.53
C ASN A 40 -1.66 -7.84 -6.84
N ARG A 41 -2.51 -8.48 -6.03
CA ARG A 41 -2.26 -9.79 -5.43
C ARG A 41 -3.37 -10.77 -5.81
N VAL A 42 -3.05 -12.05 -5.78
CA VAL A 42 -4.06 -13.11 -5.83
C VAL A 42 -4.52 -13.37 -4.40
N ILE A 43 -5.79 -13.12 -4.12
CA ILE A 43 -6.44 -13.48 -2.87
C ILE A 43 -7.59 -14.42 -3.20
N ASN A 44 -7.53 -15.64 -2.65
CA ASN A 44 -8.56 -16.64 -2.84
C ASN A 44 -9.61 -16.50 -1.74
N ALA A 45 -10.58 -15.62 -1.97
CA ALA A 45 -11.72 -15.42 -1.10
C ALA A 45 -13.03 -15.37 -1.89
N SER A 46 -14.13 -15.64 -1.20
CA SER A 46 -15.48 -15.36 -1.67
C SER A 46 -16.13 -14.27 -0.81
N ILE A 47 -17.13 -13.58 -1.37
CA ILE A 47 -18.04 -12.66 -0.68
C ILE A 47 -19.44 -13.06 -1.13
N LEU A 48 -20.38 -13.26 -0.18
CA LEU A 48 -21.73 -13.77 -0.49
C LEU A 48 -21.70 -15.06 -1.33
N GLY A 49 -20.74 -15.96 -1.03
CA GLY A 49 -20.56 -17.23 -1.75
C GLY A 49 -19.94 -17.11 -3.15
N ARG A 50 -19.66 -15.92 -3.67
CA ARG A 50 -19.05 -15.72 -5.00
C ARG A 50 -17.56 -15.40 -4.88
N ARG A 51 -16.71 -16.08 -5.65
CA ARG A 51 -15.28 -15.78 -5.71
C ARG A 51 -15.06 -14.35 -6.17
N THR A 52 -14.31 -13.57 -5.40
CA THR A 52 -14.01 -12.18 -5.75
C THR A 52 -12.71 -12.07 -6.52
N THR A 53 -12.73 -11.25 -7.57
CA THR A 53 -11.55 -10.77 -8.29
C THR A 53 -11.43 -9.25 -8.19
N SER A 54 -12.24 -8.62 -7.33
CA SER A 54 -12.35 -7.17 -7.23
C SER A 54 -11.02 -6.53 -6.78
N PRO A 55 -10.59 -5.42 -7.44
CA PRO A 55 -9.52 -4.55 -6.96
C PRO A 55 -9.63 -4.16 -5.49
N LEU A 56 -10.86 -3.98 -4.98
CA LEU A 56 -11.13 -3.60 -3.59
C LEU A 56 -10.67 -4.64 -2.56
N VAL A 57 -10.42 -5.87 -3.00
CA VAL A 57 -9.85 -6.95 -2.17
C VAL A 57 -8.40 -7.22 -2.55
N ARG A 58 -8.09 -7.22 -3.84
CA ARG A 58 -6.81 -7.72 -4.36
C ARG A 58 -5.68 -6.72 -4.33
N TYR A 59 -5.98 -5.43 -4.29
CA TYR A 59 -4.94 -4.41 -4.34
C TYR A 59 -4.29 -4.18 -2.98
N GLN A 60 -2.98 -4.03 -3.01
CA GLN A 60 -2.25 -3.30 -1.99
C GLN A 60 -2.05 -1.89 -2.50
N LEU A 61 -2.29 -0.92 -1.65
CA LEU A 61 -2.24 0.49 -1.98
C LEU A 61 -1.09 1.11 -1.19
N PHE A 62 -0.30 1.94 -1.84
CA PHE A 62 0.79 2.66 -1.20
C PHE A 62 0.83 4.07 -1.75
N SER A 63 1.19 5.03 -0.92
CA SER A 63 1.41 6.39 -1.39
C SER A 63 2.51 7.10 -0.63
N PHE A 64 3.01 8.17 -1.25
CA PHE A 64 3.70 9.23 -0.54
C PHE A 64 3.32 10.59 -1.12
N GLU A 65 3.24 11.59 -0.24
CA GLU A 65 2.90 12.97 -0.61
C GLU A 65 4.15 13.81 -0.95
N SER A 66 3.98 15.12 -1.05
CA SER A 66 5.08 16.07 -1.23
C SER A 66 6.20 15.90 -0.19
N LEU A 67 7.44 16.07 -0.65
CA LEU A 67 8.62 16.04 0.22
C LEU A 67 8.78 17.36 0.97
N ASN A 68 9.14 17.28 2.24
CA ASN A 68 9.65 18.43 2.99
C ASN A 68 11.13 18.71 2.65
N SER A 69 11.71 19.75 3.26
CA SER A 69 13.12 20.17 3.05
C SER A 69 14.14 19.08 3.41
N SER A 70 13.77 18.13 4.27
CA SER A 70 14.61 16.99 4.67
C SER A 70 14.40 15.75 3.78
N GLY A 71 13.65 15.87 2.68
CA GLY A 71 13.38 14.76 1.75
C GLY A 71 12.49 13.66 2.33
N ARG A 72 11.65 13.98 3.31
CA ARG A 72 10.65 13.08 3.92
C ARG A 72 9.24 13.47 3.50
N ALA A 73 8.36 12.49 3.39
CA ALA A 73 6.95 12.67 3.08
C ALA A 73 6.07 11.88 4.06
N LEU A 74 4.79 12.26 4.14
CA LEU A 74 3.77 11.37 4.64
C LEU A 74 3.64 10.19 3.68
N CYS A 75 3.89 8.99 4.18
CA CYS A 75 3.81 7.73 3.44
C CYS A 75 2.73 6.86 4.05
N LEU A 76 1.85 6.31 3.21
CA LEU A 76 0.69 5.51 3.64
C LEU A 76 0.72 4.14 2.96
N GLY A 77 0.11 3.16 3.59
CA GLY A 77 -0.19 1.89 2.93
C GLY A 77 -1.38 1.16 3.51
N GLU A 78 -2.01 0.37 2.65
CA GLU A 78 -3.17 -0.44 2.96
C GLU A 78 -3.07 -1.79 2.22
N THR A 79 -3.52 -2.86 2.88
CA THR A 79 -3.76 -4.14 2.19
C THR A 79 -4.85 -4.93 2.87
N ALA A 80 -5.63 -5.64 2.05
CA ALA A 80 -6.40 -6.78 2.54
C ALA A 80 -5.47 -7.99 2.77
N LEU A 81 -5.85 -8.86 3.70
CA LEU A 81 -5.18 -10.12 4.04
C LEU A 81 -6.14 -11.06 4.77
N PHE A 82 -5.76 -12.32 4.93
CA PHE A 82 -6.52 -13.25 5.77
C PHE A 82 -6.33 -12.94 7.25
N GLN A 83 -7.34 -13.17 8.08
CA GLN A 83 -7.28 -12.89 9.52
C GLN A 83 -6.08 -13.56 10.21
N ASN A 84 -5.76 -14.80 9.86
CA ASN A 84 -4.60 -15.53 10.41
C ASN A 84 -3.23 -14.93 10.01
N GLN A 85 -3.19 -14.03 9.03
CA GLN A 85 -1.99 -13.31 8.61
C GLN A 85 -1.81 -11.98 9.34
N ALA A 86 -2.84 -11.47 10.03
CA ALA A 86 -2.87 -10.12 10.62
C ALA A 86 -1.71 -9.87 11.58
N ASN A 87 -1.55 -10.73 12.59
CA ASN A 87 -0.50 -10.57 13.61
C ASN A 87 0.91 -10.59 13.03
N ARG A 88 1.15 -11.37 11.96
CA ARG A 88 2.45 -11.40 11.28
C ARG A 88 2.75 -10.07 10.59
N LEU A 89 1.77 -9.50 9.86
CA LEU A 89 1.97 -8.20 9.23
C LEU A 89 2.16 -7.08 10.27
N LEU A 90 1.32 -7.05 11.31
CA LEU A 90 1.44 -6.08 12.40
C LEU A 90 2.84 -6.11 13.04
N SER A 91 3.33 -7.31 13.35
CA SER A 91 4.65 -7.49 13.95
C SER A 91 5.76 -7.03 13.01
N ASN A 92 5.67 -7.37 11.72
CA ASN A 92 6.67 -6.98 10.73
C ASN A 92 6.74 -5.45 10.54
N LEU A 93 5.59 -4.78 10.44
CA LEU A 93 5.52 -3.32 10.28
C LEU A 93 6.13 -2.62 11.51
N ARG A 94 5.72 -3.02 12.72
CA ARG A 94 6.25 -2.45 13.97
C ARG A 94 7.75 -2.67 14.13
N LYS A 95 8.26 -3.86 13.80
CA LYS A 95 9.71 -4.16 13.81
C LYS A 95 10.51 -3.30 12.84
N ASN A 96 9.88 -2.82 11.75
CA ASN A 96 10.51 -1.89 10.82
C ASN A 96 10.25 -0.41 11.20
N GLY A 97 9.68 -0.12 12.38
CA GLY A 97 9.40 1.25 12.81
C GLY A 97 8.32 1.94 11.99
N ILE A 98 7.34 1.17 11.48
CA ILE A 98 6.16 1.71 10.80
C ILE A 98 4.97 1.66 11.78
N THR A 99 4.24 2.78 11.87
CA THR A 99 3.05 2.90 12.71
C THR A 99 1.88 2.20 12.04
N VAL A 100 1.26 1.25 12.73
CA VAL A 100 -0.01 0.65 12.31
C VAL A 100 -1.15 1.46 12.91
N THR A 101 -2.08 1.94 12.10
CA THR A 101 -3.16 2.82 12.52
C THR A 101 -4.51 2.13 12.63
N ALA A 102 -4.77 1.12 11.79
CA ALA A 102 -6.03 0.38 11.83
C ALA A 102 -5.87 -1.10 11.48
N LEU A 103 -6.72 -1.92 12.10
CA LEU A 103 -7.02 -3.30 11.71
C LEU A 103 -8.54 -3.46 11.77
N HIS A 104 -9.17 -3.71 10.62
CA HIS A 104 -10.62 -3.83 10.53
C HIS A 104 -11.03 -4.75 9.37
N ASN A 105 -12.33 -4.85 9.12
CA ASN A 105 -12.90 -5.68 8.07
C ASN A 105 -13.88 -4.83 7.23
N HIS A 106 -13.91 -5.06 5.92
CA HIS A 106 -14.78 -4.33 4.98
C HIS A 106 -16.01 -5.13 4.55
N TRP A 107 -15.95 -6.46 4.62
CA TRP A 107 -16.94 -7.35 4.00
C TRP A 107 -17.60 -8.25 5.02
N LEU A 108 -18.89 -8.48 4.85
CA LEU A 108 -19.64 -9.51 5.57
C LEU A 108 -19.80 -10.75 4.67
N PHE A 109 -19.96 -11.92 5.30
CA PHE A 109 -20.18 -13.21 4.64
C PHE A 109 -19.08 -13.57 3.64
N GLU A 110 -17.86 -13.14 3.95
CA GLU A 110 -16.67 -13.49 3.23
C GLU A 110 -16.02 -14.76 3.78
N ASN A 111 -15.36 -15.52 2.91
CA ASN A 111 -14.65 -16.73 3.31
C ASN A 111 -13.39 -16.95 2.45
N PRO A 112 -12.19 -17.14 3.03
CA PRO A 112 -11.86 -16.99 4.46
C PRO A 112 -12.06 -15.56 4.97
N ARG A 113 -12.09 -15.37 6.30
CA ARG A 113 -12.22 -14.04 6.94
C ARG A 113 -11.14 -13.09 6.42
N LEU A 114 -11.57 -12.00 5.81
CA LEU A 114 -10.69 -10.94 5.30
C LEU A 114 -10.55 -9.83 6.34
N MET A 115 -9.33 -9.35 6.50
CA MET A 115 -9.01 -8.18 7.31
C MET A 115 -8.27 -7.16 6.45
N TYR A 116 -8.27 -5.91 6.88
CA TYR A 116 -7.59 -4.78 6.26
C TYR A 116 -6.70 -4.14 7.32
N ILE A 117 -5.46 -3.87 6.95
CA ILE A 117 -4.52 -3.16 7.82
C ILE A 117 -4.08 -1.87 7.12
N HIS A 118 -4.07 -0.79 7.90
CA HIS A 118 -3.60 0.53 7.50
C HIS A 118 -2.34 0.89 8.29
N TRP A 119 -1.38 1.52 7.64
CA TRP A 119 -0.16 1.98 8.27
C TRP A 119 0.36 3.27 7.65
N GLU A 120 1.15 3.99 8.45
CA GLU A 120 1.70 5.30 8.08
C GLU A 120 3.11 5.50 8.61
N SER A 121 3.83 6.44 7.99
CA SER A 121 5.12 6.92 8.46
C SER A 121 5.44 8.27 7.83
N ILE A 122 6.07 9.17 8.59
CA ILE A 122 6.82 10.29 8.01
C ILE A 122 8.21 9.78 7.67
N ASP A 123 8.57 9.63 6.39
CA ASP A 123 9.82 8.98 6.00
C ASP A 123 10.31 9.40 4.61
N ASN A 124 11.57 9.09 4.30
CA ASN A 124 12.01 9.05 2.91
C ASN A 124 11.21 7.98 2.16
N PRO A 125 10.57 8.29 1.01
CA PRO A 125 9.72 7.33 0.31
C PRO A 125 10.40 6.02 -0.06
N ILE A 126 11.69 6.06 -0.43
CA ILE A 126 12.43 4.85 -0.81
C ILE A 126 12.75 3.99 0.41
N ALA A 127 13.06 4.61 1.55
CA ALA A 127 13.22 3.88 2.81
C ALA A 127 11.91 3.21 3.25
N PHE A 128 10.80 3.95 3.19
CA PHE A 128 9.46 3.42 3.44
C PHE A 128 9.14 2.23 2.54
N ALA A 129 9.29 2.38 1.22
CA ALA A 129 9.01 1.34 0.24
C ALA A 129 9.78 0.04 0.55
N ARG A 130 11.07 0.13 0.91
CA ARG A 130 11.88 -1.04 1.26
C ARG A 130 11.41 -1.71 2.56
N LYS A 131 11.10 -0.92 3.60
CA LYS A 131 10.56 -1.43 4.87
C LYS A 131 9.22 -2.14 4.68
N VAL A 132 8.33 -1.53 3.90
CA VAL A 132 7.03 -2.10 3.56
C VAL A 132 7.19 -3.37 2.74
N LYS A 133 8.02 -3.35 1.68
CA LYS A 133 8.26 -4.52 0.82
C LYS A 133 8.72 -5.75 1.62
N ARG A 134 9.65 -5.57 2.57
CA ARG A 134 10.06 -6.66 3.48
C ARG A 134 8.92 -7.11 4.39
N SER A 135 8.12 -6.16 4.89
CA SER A 135 7.02 -6.46 5.83
C SER A 135 5.90 -7.28 5.18
N ILE A 136 5.63 -7.04 3.90
CA ILE A 136 4.58 -7.71 3.12
C ILE A 136 5.10 -8.90 2.29
N ALA A 137 6.39 -9.24 2.32
CA ALA A 137 6.98 -10.24 1.42
C ALA A 137 6.32 -11.63 1.53
N PHE A 138 5.73 -11.96 2.67
CA PHE A 138 5.03 -13.23 2.91
C PHE A 138 3.61 -13.29 2.31
N LEU A 139 3.10 -12.15 1.83
CA LEU A 139 1.74 -12.01 1.32
C LEU A 139 1.62 -12.36 -0.17
N GLY A 140 2.71 -12.84 -0.79
CA GLY A 140 2.85 -12.95 -2.24
C GLY A 140 3.15 -11.59 -2.85
#